data_AF-W9XKY0-F1
#
_entry.id   AF-W9XKY0-F1
#
_cell.length_a   1.000
_cell.length_b   1.000
_cell.length_c   1.000
_cell.angle_alpha   90.00
_cell.angle_beta   90.00
_cell.angle_gamma   90.00
#
_symmetry.space_group_name_H-M   'P 1'
#
loop_
_entity.id
_entity.type
_entity.pdbx_description
1 polymer ?
#
loop_
_entity_poly.entity_id
_entity_poly.type
_entity_poly.pdbx_seq_one_letter_code
_entity_poly.pdbx_strand_id
1 'polypeptide(L)'
;MTKDGKDKGYRQASRNTLTKILTAGISLVRLRKDRASASSMSHPGPQSASKQTSLTTHRPDPESHLPLPQASKMMDDSDQQRHALRQAIEGGSFWTIPDLELLRMIRREFPKELERLRNATFLRDPNAPRPKGLSISESLYGQDYAEVNRTLVGVLALRWLWNNQYETFVGSQSPAPVVLKHESFDWLRSLFSGKLRSPEDIYTLITSMVINDLGKDPDLATDYARLKGIDISKVNHDMILYHAAGAGLVPALNRLTKQNRDVLLAGMKLGSDFNFGQLAQAENAPASLAGLLQMHGHDWAFEMRFMEQVLDLAGAAGHEDWTYAKKMIEPIFQSYRNVYDVAHAIIGGKTGLRAGYDIILMRKLELLHKTGYPRQFDIRVPADRATLRLFCLGNTIHEQNADMYFVAFTQSVSEEIRHTLIHGLNVDGSVDEPAVQPTYMPAMLTKAVGNTSNGTHEEKTQAIVALLRYLARCLVVDRTSLEKLPRGVTVIERDVRKISPVLDSKTFKENPDVLDGEDIPEDQVANLAPEYGFRLEVQ
;
A
#
# COMPACT_ATOMS: atom_id res chain seq x y z
N MET A 1 -16.57 2.80 53.27
CA MET A 1 -15.57 1.79 53.69
C MET A 1 -15.60 0.64 52.69
N THR A 2 -14.61 0.64 51.78
CA THR A 2 -13.87 -0.48 51.14
C THR A 2 -14.42 -1.91 51.09
N LYS A 3 -14.55 -2.49 49.89
CA LYS A 3 -13.55 -3.39 49.20
C LYS A 3 -14.19 -3.90 47.88
N ASP A 4 -13.69 -3.55 46.69
CA ASP A 4 -12.54 -4.10 45.95
C ASP A 4 -12.72 -5.52 45.36
N GLY A 5 -12.58 -5.63 44.02
CA GLY A 5 -11.79 -6.70 43.41
C GLY A 5 -12.36 -7.49 42.23
N LYS A 6 -11.90 -7.12 41.01
CA LYS A 6 -11.61 -7.97 39.82
C LYS A 6 -12.79 -8.55 39.02
N ASP A 7 -12.94 -8.10 37.77
CA ASP A 7 -12.40 -8.90 36.66
C ASP A 7 -12.04 -8.03 35.43
N LYS A 8 -10.74 -7.94 35.17
CA LYS A 8 -10.12 -7.40 33.95
C LYS A 8 -9.64 -8.62 33.17
N GLY A 9 -10.25 -8.92 32.02
CA GLY A 9 -9.82 -10.12 31.30
C GLY A 9 -10.46 -10.40 29.94
N TYR A 10 -10.83 -9.40 29.13
CA TYR A 10 -11.35 -9.66 27.77
C TYR A 10 -11.05 -8.51 26.80
N ARG A 11 -9.78 -8.13 26.61
CA ARG A 11 -9.39 -7.12 25.57
C ARG A 11 -8.03 -7.34 24.89
N GLN A 12 -7.45 -8.54 24.95
CA GLN A 12 -6.05 -8.75 24.52
C GLN A 12 -5.80 -9.86 23.47
N ALA A 13 -6.83 -10.34 22.76
CA ALA A 13 -6.68 -11.47 21.83
C ALA A 13 -6.79 -11.12 20.32
N SER A 14 -6.88 -9.85 19.92
CA SER A 14 -7.27 -9.46 18.54
C SER A 14 -6.14 -8.88 17.65
N ARG A 15 -4.85 -9.19 17.91
CA ARG A 15 -3.72 -8.30 17.52
C ARG A 15 -2.68 -8.80 16.48
N ASN A 16 -2.88 -9.86 15.69
CA ASN A 16 -1.75 -10.50 14.96
C ASN A 16 -1.76 -10.52 13.39
N THR A 17 -2.57 -9.74 12.67
CA THR A 17 -3.03 -10.20 11.34
C THR A 17 -2.63 -9.47 10.04
N LEU A 18 -1.96 -8.30 10.01
CA LEU A 18 -1.88 -7.55 8.72
C LEU A 18 -0.58 -7.66 7.91
N THR A 19 0.54 -8.10 8.47
CA THR A 19 1.85 -7.80 7.82
C THR A 19 2.38 -8.91 6.90
N LYS A 20 1.61 -9.99 6.73
CA LYS A 20 1.90 -11.03 5.72
C LYS A 20 1.52 -10.61 4.29
N ILE A 21 0.79 -9.51 4.14
CA ILE A 21 0.07 -9.12 2.91
C ILE A 21 0.99 -8.54 1.81
N LEU A 22 2.13 -7.95 2.18
CA LEU A 22 3.16 -7.54 1.24
C LEU A 22 4.35 -8.53 1.17
N THR A 23 4.30 -9.66 1.88
CA THR A 23 5.45 -10.56 2.13
C THR A 23 5.31 -11.93 1.41
N ALA A 24 4.37 -12.04 0.47
CA ALA A 24 4.03 -13.27 -0.25
C ALA A 24 5.13 -13.87 -1.15
N GLY A 25 6.12 -13.07 -1.59
CA GLY A 25 7.03 -13.45 -2.68
C GLY A 25 8.25 -14.28 -2.30
N ILE A 26 8.49 -14.60 -1.02
CA ILE A 26 9.83 -15.04 -0.56
C ILE A 26 9.84 -16.39 0.18
N SER A 27 8.70 -16.90 0.68
CA SER A 27 8.69 -18.09 1.56
C SER A 27 8.75 -19.46 0.87
N LEU A 28 9.22 -19.57 -0.38
CA LEU A 28 9.19 -20.86 -1.13
C LEU A 28 10.56 -21.49 -1.46
N VAL A 29 11.70 -20.97 -0.96
CA VAL A 29 13.03 -21.51 -1.34
C VAL A 29 13.93 -21.96 -0.16
N ARG A 30 13.50 -21.87 1.10
CA ARG A 30 14.30 -22.36 2.24
C ARG A 30 14.08 -23.85 2.53
N LEU A 31 14.53 -24.72 1.63
CA LEU A 31 14.76 -26.14 1.93
C LEU A 31 15.89 -26.67 1.04
N ARG A 32 17.13 -26.24 1.29
CA ARG A 32 18.38 -26.96 0.96
C ARG A 32 19.62 -26.15 1.40
N LYS A 33 19.91 -26.11 2.71
CA LYS A 33 21.30 -25.90 3.17
C LYS A 33 21.53 -26.23 4.64
N ASP A 34 21.16 -27.43 5.07
CA ASP A 34 21.69 -28.00 6.32
C ASP A 34 22.25 -29.40 6.05
N ARG A 35 23.49 -29.43 5.58
CA ARG A 35 24.43 -30.54 5.82
C ARG A 35 25.86 -30.10 5.48
N ALA A 36 26.76 -30.43 6.40
CA ALA A 36 28.17 -29.99 6.53
C ALA A 36 28.29 -28.57 7.09
N SER A 37 28.91 -28.30 8.24
CA SER A 37 30.00 -29.01 8.92
C SER A 37 30.12 -28.51 10.37
N ALA A 38 30.35 -29.44 11.30
CA ALA A 38 30.68 -29.20 12.70
C ALA A 38 32.20 -29.30 12.93
N SER A 39 32.77 -28.36 13.69
CA SER A 39 33.98 -28.47 14.55
C SER A 39 34.37 -27.03 14.97
N SER A 40 34.23 -26.56 16.21
CA SER A 40 34.96 -26.87 17.47
C SER A 40 35.72 -25.63 18.01
N MET A 41 35.29 -25.18 19.19
CA MET A 41 36.05 -24.64 20.34
C MET A 41 37.14 -23.56 20.15
N SER A 42 37.02 -22.43 20.87
CA SER A 42 37.72 -22.16 22.15
C SER A 42 37.53 -20.71 22.66
N HIS A 43 37.38 -20.58 23.99
CA HIS A 43 37.46 -19.36 24.85
C HIS A 43 38.92 -18.83 24.98
N PRO A 44 39.27 -17.71 25.68
CA PRO A 44 38.61 -16.92 26.76
C PRO A 44 38.64 -15.36 26.55
N GLY A 45 37.85 -14.50 27.23
CA GLY A 45 38.01 -13.91 28.59
C GLY A 45 39.09 -12.78 28.65
N PRO A 46 39.10 -11.78 29.58
CA PRO A 46 38.12 -11.36 30.60
C PRO A 46 37.94 -9.81 30.75
N GLN A 47 37.24 -9.44 31.83
CA GLN A 47 36.80 -8.12 32.33
C GLN A 47 37.88 -7.26 33.02
N SER A 48 37.65 -5.95 33.15
CA SER A 48 37.86 -5.09 34.37
C SER A 48 37.38 -3.64 34.05
N ALA A 49 36.45 -3.01 34.80
CA ALA A 49 36.59 -2.32 36.10
C ALA A 49 37.67 -1.22 36.08
N SER A 50 37.55 0.00 36.63
CA SER A 50 36.55 0.83 37.32
C SER A 50 37.27 2.17 37.59
N LYS A 51 36.58 3.31 37.79
CA LYS A 51 36.84 4.26 38.90
C LYS A 51 36.03 5.56 38.81
N GLN A 52 35.51 5.91 39.98
CA GLN A 52 34.84 7.14 40.40
C GLN A 52 35.82 8.31 40.58
N THR A 53 35.27 9.52 40.65
CA THR A 53 35.41 10.61 41.67
C THR A 53 35.36 11.97 40.97
N SER A 54 34.81 13.09 41.45
CA SER A 54 34.01 13.46 42.63
C SER A 54 33.62 14.95 42.47
N LEU A 55 32.59 15.38 43.20
CA LEU A 55 32.03 16.75 43.25
C LEU A 55 32.99 17.84 43.77
N THR A 56 32.74 19.09 43.35
CA THR A 56 32.83 20.28 44.21
C THR A 56 31.83 21.38 43.79
N THR A 57 31.20 21.98 44.79
CA THR A 57 30.21 23.06 44.78
C THR A 57 30.86 24.43 45.04
N HIS A 58 30.38 25.52 44.42
CA HIS A 58 30.35 26.88 45.01
C HIS A 58 29.39 27.83 44.25
N ARG A 59 28.72 28.71 45.00
CA ARG A 59 27.84 29.85 44.64
C ARG A 59 28.08 30.96 45.71
N PRO A 60 27.56 32.22 45.65
CA PRO A 60 26.99 33.07 44.57
C PRO A 60 27.61 34.50 44.51
N ASP A 61 27.49 35.31 43.43
CA ASP A 61 26.59 36.49 43.17
C ASP A 61 27.46 37.71 42.68
N PRO A 62 26.94 38.85 42.15
CA PRO A 62 25.69 39.16 41.44
C PRO A 62 25.88 40.08 40.17
N GLU A 63 24.75 40.44 39.53
CA GLU A 63 24.52 41.57 38.58
C GLU A 63 25.14 41.58 37.16
N SER A 64 24.30 41.43 36.12
CA SER A 64 24.32 42.31 34.95
C SER A 64 23.06 42.18 34.08
N HIS A 65 22.64 43.36 33.61
CA HIS A 65 21.49 43.74 32.80
C HIS A 65 20.96 42.75 31.74
N LEU A 66 19.63 42.54 31.78
CA LEU A 66 18.83 41.94 30.72
C LEU A 66 18.51 42.97 29.61
N PRO A 67 18.74 42.67 28.33
CA PRO A 67 18.03 43.28 27.22
C PRO A 67 16.77 42.47 26.89
N LEU A 68 15.66 43.18 26.65
CA LEU A 68 14.38 42.65 26.18
C LEU A 68 14.54 41.87 24.85
N PRO A 69 13.86 40.73 24.66
CA PRO A 69 13.99 39.94 23.44
C PRO A 69 13.24 40.55 22.25
N GLN A 70 13.95 40.61 21.12
CA GLN A 70 13.47 41.00 19.80
C GLN A 70 12.39 40.03 19.28
N ALA A 71 11.12 40.40 19.44
CA ALA A 71 9.99 39.69 18.83
C ALA A 71 10.04 39.68 17.28
N SER A 72 10.77 40.63 16.67
CA SER A 72 10.89 40.74 15.21
C SER A 72 11.83 39.72 14.56
N LYS A 73 12.71 39.05 15.33
CA LYS A 73 13.67 38.07 14.81
C LYS A 73 13.11 36.65 14.75
N MET A 74 12.13 36.34 15.60
CA MET A 74 11.51 34.99 15.66
C MET A 74 10.49 34.72 14.54
N MET A 75 9.85 35.76 13.97
CA MET A 75 8.98 35.58 12.79
C MET A 75 9.81 35.37 11.50
N ASP A 76 10.94 36.07 11.36
CA ASP A 76 11.81 35.98 10.18
C ASP A 76 12.56 34.63 10.12
N ASP A 77 13.03 34.13 11.27
CA ASP A 77 13.69 32.81 11.38
C ASP A 77 12.68 31.65 11.16
N SER A 78 11.41 31.85 11.53
CA SER A 78 10.31 30.90 11.28
C SER A 78 10.03 30.75 9.79
N ASP A 79 9.98 31.86 9.04
CA ASP A 79 9.64 31.83 7.62
C ASP A 79 10.86 31.50 6.73
N GLN A 80 12.08 31.93 7.09
CA GLN A 80 13.30 31.45 6.43
C GLN A 80 13.52 29.95 6.61
N GLN A 81 13.25 29.39 7.80
CA GLN A 81 13.39 27.95 8.04
C GLN A 81 12.28 27.12 7.38
N ARG A 82 11.11 27.70 7.09
CA ARG A 82 9.98 27.07 6.39
C ARG A 82 10.13 26.99 4.87
N HIS A 83 11.18 27.58 4.29
CA HIS A 83 11.46 27.49 2.85
C HIS A 83 12.72 26.68 2.53
N ALA A 84 13.35 26.07 3.54
CA ALA A 84 14.61 25.33 3.36
C ALA A 84 14.50 24.17 2.37
N LEU A 85 13.36 23.44 2.35
CA LEU A 85 13.16 22.35 1.39
C LEU A 85 13.02 22.87 -0.04
N ARG A 86 12.20 23.92 -0.26
CA ARG A 86 12.05 24.54 -1.59
C ARG A 86 13.37 25.08 -2.11
N GLN A 87 14.12 25.79 -1.27
CA GLN A 87 15.45 26.30 -1.62
C GLN A 87 16.44 25.16 -1.96
N ALA A 88 16.41 24.05 -1.22
CA ALA A 88 17.25 22.90 -1.52
C ALA A 88 16.89 22.26 -2.87
N ILE A 89 15.60 22.20 -3.22
CA ILE A 89 15.14 21.69 -4.51
C ILE A 89 15.52 22.66 -5.65
N GLU A 90 15.25 23.95 -5.49
CA GLU A 90 15.58 25.00 -6.48
C GLU A 90 17.09 25.10 -6.72
N GLY A 91 17.89 25.00 -5.65
CA GLY A 91 19.36 24.98 -5.71
C GLY A 91 19.97 23.63 -6.12
N GLY A 92 19.15 22.60 -6.37
CA GLY A 92 19.59 21.27 -6.76
C GLY A 92 20.26 20.44 -5.67
N SER A 93 20.41 20.97 -4.45
CA SER A 93 21.06 20.26 -3.33
C SER A 93 20.19 19.16 -2.74
N PHE A 94 18.87 19.17 -2.97
CA PHE A 94 17.93 18.10 -2.58
C PHE A 94 18.46 16.70 -2.93
N TRP A 95 19.12 16.56 -4.08
CA TRP A 95 19.63 15.27 -4.56
C TRP A 95 20.90 14.79 -3.84
N THR A 96 21.66 15.68 -3.20
CA THR A 96 23.02 15.39 -2.70
C THR A 96 23.19 15.60 -1.20
N ILE A 97 22.33 16.38 -0.53
CA ILE A 97 22.41 16.57 0.93
C ILE A 97 22.26 15.25 1.70
N PRO A 98 22.87 15.10 2.88
CA PRO A 98 22.72 13.87 3.68
C PRO A 98 21.25 13.54 3.98
N ASP A 99 20.88 12.26 3.91
CA ASP A 99 19.48 11.81 4.06
C ASP A 99 18.83 12.32 5.34
N LEU A 100 19.51 12.21 6.49
CA LEU A 100 18.96 12.68 7.77
C LEU A 100 18.73 14.19 7.79
N GLU A 101 19.54 14.97 7.07
CA GLU A 101 19.36 16.42 6.95
C GLU A 101 18.13 16.75 6.11
N LEU A 102 17.98 16.08 4.95
CA LEU A 102 16.78 16.20 4.12
C LEU A 102 15.51 15.85 4.90
N LEU A 103 15.52 14.72 5.61
CA LEU A 103 14.37 14.25 6.37
C LEU A 103 13.98 15.23 7.49
N ARG A 104 14.96 15.94 8.08
CA ARG A 104 14.70 17.05 9.01
C ARG A 104 14.08 18.26 8.31
N MET A 105 14.50 18.59 7.09
CA MET A 105 13.88 19.66 6.29
C MET A 105 12.42 19.32 5.97
N ILE A 106 12.13 18.09 5.51
CA ILE A 106 10.76 17.62 5.24
C ILE A 106 9.91 17.69 6.50
N ARG A 107 10.44 17.27 7.66
CA ARG A 107 9.71 17.39 8.94
C ARG A 107 9.34 18.83 9.29
N ARG A 108 10.24 19.78 9.07
CA ARG A 108 9.99 21.21 9.34
C ARG A 108 8.99 21.80 8.35
N GLU A 109 9.05 21.34 7.10
CA GLU A 109 8.12 21.75 6.04
C GLU A 109 6.71 21.25 6.36
N PHE A 110 6.52 19.97 6.69
CA PHE A 110 5.20 19.34 6.83
C PHE A 110 4.87 18.88 8.26
N PRO A 111 4.90 19.77 9.27
CA PRO A 111 4.77 19.35 10.66
C PRO A 111 3.37 18.83 10.99
N LYS A 112 2.32 19.40 10.37
CA LYS A 112 0.93 19.02 10.64
C LYS A 112 0.57 17.69 9.99
N GLU A 113 1.01 17.50 8.76
CA GLU A 113 0.77 16.30 7.97
C GLU A 113 1.49 15.10 8.60
N LEU A 114 2.78 15.25 8.93
CA LEU A 114 3.52 14.18 9.61
C LEU A 114 2.98 13.88 11.01
N GLU A 115 2.41 14.86 11.72
CA GLU A 115 1.75 14.61 13.00
C GLU A 115 0.54 13.69 12.84
N ARG A 116 -0.32 13.95 11.84
CA ARG A 116 -1.47 13.08 11.54
C ARG A 116 -1.02 11.67 11.15
N LEU A 117 0.05 11.53 10.37
CA LEU A 117 0.61 10.21 10.02
C LEU A 117 1.10 9.41 11.24
N ARG A 118 1.39 10.04 12.39
CA ARG A 118 1.70 9.31 13.63
C ARG A 118 0.48 8.58 14.20
N ASN A 119 -0.73 9.06 13.91
CA ASN A 119 -2.00 8.48 14.34
C ASN A 119 -2.57 7.48 13.33
N ALA A 120 -2.04 7.46 12.11
CA ALA A 120 -2.49 6.58 11.06
C ALA A 120 -2.32 5.11 11.47
N THR A 121 -3.38 4.33 11.24
CA THR A 121 -3.38 2.92 11.60
C THR A 121 -2.47 2.13 10.67
N PHE A 122 -1.61 1.31 11.27
CA PHE A 122 -0.78 0.36 10.56
C PHE A 122 -0.70 -0.92 11.37
N LEU A 123 -0.22 -1.99 10.76
CA LEU A 123 -0.06 -3.27 11.43
C LEU A 123 1.34 -3.82 11.12
N ARG A 124 2.01 -4.23 12.19
CA ARG A 124 3.43 -4.62 12.24
C ARG A 124 3.57 -6.14 12.17
N ASP A 125 4.56 -6.65 11.44
CA ASP A 125 5.02 -8.02 11.60
C ASP A 125 5.92 -8.00 12.83
N PRO A 126 5.51 -8.57 13.97
CA PRO A 126 6.36 -8.56 15.16
C PRO A 126 7.67 -9.35 14.93
N ASN A 127 7.73 -10.20 13.90
CA ASN A 127 8.87 -11.07 13.64
C ASN A 127 9.74 -10.61 12.45
N ALA A 128 9.41 -9.49 11.80
CA ALA A 128 10.23 -8.99 10.71
C ALA A 128 11.63 -8.58 11.22
N PRO A 129 12.71 -9.06 10.57
CA PRO A 129 14.06 -8.65 10.93
C PRO A 129 14.21 -7.15 10.71
N ARG A 130 14.72 -6.46 11.73
CA ARG A 130 14.91 -5.01 11.75
C ARG A 130 16.36 -4.64 11.37
N PRO A 131 16.60 -3.64 10.50
CA PRO A 131 17.94 -3.12 10.25
C PRO A 131 18.62 -2.62 11.53
N LYS A 132 19.95 -2.55 11.51
CA LYS A 132 20.73 -1.95 12.60
C LYS A 132 20.53 -0.44 12.61
N GLY A 133 20.43 0.14 13.81
CA GLY A 133 20.30 1.59 14.01
C GLY A 133 18.85 2.03 14.25
N LEU A 134 18.67 3.34 14.34
CA LEU A 134 17.36 3.97 14.55
C LEU A 134 16.58 4.00 13.24
N SER A 135 15.26 3.80 13.31
CA SER A 135 14.37 4.11 12.18
C SER A 135 14.38 5.59 11.85
N ILE A 136 13.81 5.96 10.70
CA ILE A 136 13.69 7.38 10.31
C ILE A 136 12.93 8.15 11.38
N SER A 137 11.77 7.66 11.79
CA SER A 137 10.93 8.33 12.78
C SER A 137 11.55 8.31 14.18
N GLU A 138 12.31 7.28 14.58
CA GLU A 138 13.06 7.31 15.83
C GLU A 138 14.15 8.38 15.80
N SER A 139 14.84 8.53 14.66
CA SER A 139 15.86 9.57 14.47
C SER A 139 15.27 10.99 14.49
N LEU A 140 14.02 11.15 14.05
CA LEU A 140 13.34 12.44 14.01
C LEU A 140 12.58 12.75 15.31
N TYR A 141 11.84 11.80 15.85
CA TYR A 141 10.86 12.01 16.92
C TYR A 141 11.18 11.26 18.22
N GLY A 142 12.22 10.42 18.25
CA GLY A 142 12.54 9.57 19.39
C GLY A 142 11.61 8.36 19.55
N GLN A 143 10.69 8.13 18.60
CA GLN A 143 9.75 7.01 18.62
C GLN A 143 9.49 6.46 17.20
N ASP A 144 9.20 5.16 17.15
CA ASP A 144 8.91 4.42 15.92
C ASP A 144 7.44 4.66 15.47
N TYR A 145 7.25 5.27 14.29
CA TYR A 145 5.98 5.58 13.66
C TYR A 145 6.00 5.04 12.23
N ALA A 146 5.23 3.98 11.98
CA ALA A 146 5.37 3.22 10.75
C ALA A 146 4.96 4.00 9.49
N GLU A 147 3.83 4.70 9.49
CA GLU A 147 3.39 5.44 8.30
C GLU A 147 4.34 6.62 7.98
N VAL A 148 4.95 7.23 9.00
CA VAL A 148 6.04 8.20 8.82
C VAL A 148 7.26 7.53 8.16
N ASN A 149 7.68 6.35 8.65
CA ASN A 149 8.80 5.61 8.04
C ASN A 149 8.50 5.22 6.59
N ARG A 150 7.30 4.72 6.29
CA ARG A 150 6.89 4.32 4.94
C ARG A 150 6.94 5.50 3.97
N THR A 151 6.28 6.59 4.34
CA THR A 151 6.22 7.83 3.56
C THR A 151 7.62 8.35 3.24
N LEU A 152 8.48 8.44 4.26
CA LEU A 152 9.80 9.04 4.11
C LEU A 152 10.79 8.13 3.37
N VAL A 153 10.65 6.80 3.46
CA VAL A 153 11.40 5.88 2.58
C VAL A 153 10.96 6.04 1.13
N GLY A 154 9.68 6.27 0.85
CA GLY A 154 9.22 6.61 -0.50
C GLY A 154 9.91 7.86 -1.06
N VAL A 155 10.12 8.90 -0.23
CA VAL A 155 10.89 10.09 -0.63
C VAL A 155 12.38 9.77 -0.83
N LEU A 156 12.99 8.89 -0.02
CA LEU A 156 14.36 8.43 -0.26
C LEU A 156 14.48 7.61 -1.54
N ALA A 157 13.46 6.80 -1.87
CA ALA A 157 13.42 6.02 -3.10
C ALA A 157 13.44 6.91 -4.36
N LEU A 158 12.82 8.10 -4.31
CA LEU A 158 12.93 9.10 -5.36
C LEU A 158 14.40 9.52 -5.58
N ARG A 159 15.16 9.74 -4.50
CA ARG A 159 16.59 10.06 -4.60
C ARG A 159 17.41 8.89 -5.13
N TRP A 160 17.13 7.67 -4.68
CA TRP A 160 17.83 6.49 -5.16
C TRP A 160 17.64 6.30 -6.66
N LEU A 161 16.41 6.50 -7.15
CA LEU A 161 16.12 6.47 -8.59
C LEU A 161 16.87 7.59 -9.33
N TRP A 162 16.73 8.84 -8.87
CA TRP A 162 17.36 10.00 -9.51
C TRP A 162 18.89 9.88 -9.61
N ASN A 163 19.53 9.45 -8.52
CA ASN A 163 20.98 9.32 -8.43
C ASN A 163 21.52 7.99 -8.99
N ASN A 164 20.67 7.18 -9.65
CA ASN A 164 21.05 5.88 -10.20
C ASN A 164 21.65 4.91 -9.15
N GLN A 165 21.10 4.90 -7.94
CA GLN A 165 21.58 4.09 -6.81
C GLN A 165 20.88 2.73 -6.77
N TYR A 166 21.04 1.93 -7.83
CA TYR A 166 20.40 0.61 -7.96
C TYR A 166 20.69 -0.32 -6.77
N GLU A 167 21.96 -0.45 -6.39
CA GLU A 167 22.37 -1.36 -5.29
C GLU A 167 21.74 -0.99 -3.95
N THR A 168 21.57 0.30 -3.68
CA THR A 168 20.81 0.76 -2.52
C THR A 168 19.34 0.45 -2.70
N PHE A 169 18.75 0.73 -3.86
CA PHE A 169 17.34 0.49 -4.09
C PHE A 169 16.94 -0.98 -3.84
N VAL A 170 17.75 -1.95 -4.28
CA VAL A 170 17.43 -3.38 -4.21
C VAL A 170 18.04 -4.13 -3.01
N GLY A 171 18.79 -3.44 -2.13
CA GLY A 171 19.74 -4.08 -1.20
C GLY A 171 19.22 -5.23 -0.33
N SER A 172 17.95 -5.22 0.10
CA SER A 172 17.33 -6.32 0.88
C SER A 172 16.38 -7.21 0.08
N GLN A 173 16.22 -6.97 -1.22
CA GLN A 173 15.39 -7.80 -2.08
C GLN A 173 16.02 -9.17 -2.28
N SER A 174 15.23 -10.21 -2.05
CA SER A 174 15.66 -11.60 -2.20
C SER A 174 14.43 -12.50 -2.34
N PRO A 175 14.55 -13.72 -2.88
CA PRO A 175 15.72 -14.29 -3.56
C PRO A 175 16.02 -13.64 -4.92
N ALA A 176 17.18 -13.93 -5.52
CA ALA A 176 17.63 -13.34 -6.79
C ALA A 176 16.58 -13.32 -7.94
N PRO A 177 15.74 -14.36 -8.14
CA PRO A 177 14.73 -14.34 -9.21
C PRO A 177 13.63 -13.29 -9.05
N VAL A 178 13.41 -12.75 -7.84
CA VAL A 178 12.40 -11.70 -7.60
C VAL A 178 13.02 -10.32 -7.49
N VAL A 179 14.35 -10.20 -7.40
CA VAL A 179 15.04 -8.89 -7.33
C VAL A 179 14.71 -8.08 -8.57
N LEU A 180 14.37 -6.80 -8.39
CA LEU A 180 14.11 -5.86 -9.48
C LEU A 180 15.30 -5.83 -10.44
N LYS A 181 15.07 -6.00 -11.74
CA LYS A 181 16.15 -6.00 -12.73
C LYS A 181 16.65 -4.57 -13.01
N HIS A 182 17.90 -4.46 -13.47
CA HIS A 182 18.46 -3.17 -13.92
C HIS A 182 17.59 -2.48 -14.98
N GLU A 183 17.12 -3.19 -16.00
CA GLU A 183 16.25 -2.61 -17.05
C GLU A 183 14.95 -2.04 -16.48
N SER A 184 14.37 -2.73 -15.49
CA SER A 184 13.18 -2.29 -14.77
C SER A 184 13.46 -1.05 -13.92
N PHE A 185 14.60 -1.01 -13.24
CA PHE A 185 15.07 0.17 -12.51
C PHE A 185 15.34 1.36 -13.43
N ASP A 186 15.95 1.15 -14.59
CA ASP A 186 16.21 2.17 -15.60
C ASP A 186 14.90 2.75 -16.17
N TRP A 187 13.88 1.91 -16.36
CA TRP A 187 12.55 2.36 -16.74
C TRP A 187 11.95 3.28 -15.65
N LEU A 188 12.02 2.88 -14.38
CA LEU A 188 11.56 3.70 -13.26
C LEU A 188 12.32 5.03 -13.25
N ARG A 189 13.66 5.00 -13.35
CA ARG A 189 14.47 6.23 -13.39
C ARG A 189 14.03 7.16 -14.52
N SER A 190 13.78 6.60 -15.71
CA SER A 190 13.36 7.35 -16.90
C SER A 190 11.97 7.96 -16.74
N LEU A 191 11.05 7.28 -16.02
CA LEU A 191 9.75 7.83 -15.65
C LEU A 191 9.93 9.13 -14.85
N PHE A 192 10.71 9.11 -13.76
CA PHE A 192 10.88 10.30 -12.93
C PHE A 192 11.71 11.40 -13.62
N SER A 193 12.84 11.06 -14.24
CA SER A 193 13.72 12.05 -14.87
C SER A 193 13.14 12.70 -16.13
N GLY A 194 12.26 11.99 -16.86
CA GLY A 194 11.59 12.53 -18.04
C GLY A 194 10.37 13.40 -17.74
N LYS A 195 9.81 13.27 -16.53
CA LYS A 195 8.53 13.87 -16.13
C LYS A 195 8.69 15.01 -15.12
N LEU A 196 9.63 14.92 -14.18
CA LEU A 196 9.94 16.00 -13.23
C LEU A 196 10.83 17.05 -13.91
N ARG A 197 10.23 18.10 -14.45
CA ARG A 197 10.90 19.08 -15.31
C ARG A 197 11.31 20.36 -14.59
N SER A 198 10.72 20.62 -13.43
CA SER A 198 10.94 21.83 -12.65
C SER A 198 11.11 21.54 -11.16
N PRO A 199 11.75 22.44 -10.40
CA PRO A 199 11.76 22.40 -8.93
C PRO A 199 10.36 22.27 -8.33
N GLU A 200 9.39 22.90 -8.96
CA GLU A 200 8.01 22.90 -8.50
C GLU A 200 7.34 21.53 -8.70
N ASP A 201 7.68 20.77 -9.76
CA ASP A 201 7.20 19.40 -9.95
C ASP A 201 7.71 18.49 -8.82
N ILE A 202 8.98 18.63 -8.46
CA ILE A 202 9.62 17.85 -7.39
C ILE A 202 8.95 18.17 -6.04
N TYR A 203 8.76 19.46 -5.73
CA TYR A 203 8.08 19.86 -4.49
C TYR A 203 6.63 19.39 -4.46
N THR A 204 5.93 19.43 -5.60
CA THR A 204 4.56 18.92 -5.73
C THR A 204 4.49 17.42 -5.48
N LEU A 205 5.41 16.63 -6.03
CA LEU A 205 5.48 15.19 -5.79
C LEU A 205 5.80 14.86 -4.32
N ILE A 206 6.75 15.56 -3.70
CA ILE A 206 7.04 15.39 -2.26
C ILE A 206 5.82 15.74 -1.42
N THR A 207 5.11 16.81 -1.76
CA THR A 207 3.85 17.18 -1.11
C THR A 207 2.82 16.06 -1.25
N SER A 208 2.64 15.50 -2.45
CA SER A 208 1.76 14.35 -2.70
C SER A 208 2.12 13.15 -1.84
N MET A 209 3.41 12.79 -1.76
CA MET A 209 3.90 11.69 -0.93
C MET A 209 3.54 11.88 0.55
N VAL A 210 3.72 13.08 1.10
CA VAL A 210 3.49 13.35 2.52
C VAL A 210 2.00 13.36 2.87
N ILE A 211 1.12 13.71 1.93
CA ILE A 211 -0.32 13.84 2.21
C ILE A 211 -1.15 12.61 1.83
N ASN A 212 -0.63 11.72 0.98
CA ASN A 212 -1.40 10.59 0.40
C ASN A 212 -2.07 9.71 1.47
N ASP A 213 -1.41 9.52 2.62
CA ASP A 213 -1.90 8.63 3.66
C ASP A 213 -2.64 9.32 4.81
N LEU A 214 -2.91 10.63 4.71
CA LEU A 214 -3.64 11.35 5.77
C LEU A 214 -5.07 10.85 5.96
N GLY A 215 -5.68 10.27 4.93
CA GLY A 215 -7.01 9.63 5.03
C GLY A 215 -7.08 8.48 6.03
N LYS A 216 -5.94 7.91 6.45
CA LYS A 216 -5.85 6.86 7.47
C LYS A 216 -5.91 7.39 8.90
N ASP A 217 -5.80 8.71 9.10
CA ASP A 217 -5.98 9.36 10.39
C ASP A 217 -7.48 9.40 10.74
N PRO A 218 -7.93 8.69 11.80
CA PRO A 218 -9.34 8.64 12.17
C PRO A 218 -9.92 10.04 12.52
N ASP A 219 -9.07 10.97 12.96
CA ASP A 219 -9.51 12.31 13.31
C ASP A 219 -9.82 13.17 12.08
N LEU A 220 -9.31 12.83 10.89
CA LEU A 220 -9.53 13.61 9.67
C LEU A 220 -11.00 13.56 9.22
N ALA A 221 -11.63 12.39 9.28
CA ALA A 221 -13.06 12.25 9.00
C ALA A 221 -13.91 13.00 10.04
N THR A 222 -13.49 12.98 11.31
CA THR A 222 -14.16 13.71 12.40
C THR A 222 -14.08 15.22 12.19
N ASP A 223 -12.92 15.74 11.78
CA ASP A 223 -12.73 17.14 11.46
C ASP A 223 -13.57 17.58 10.25
N TYR A 224 -13.65 16.73 9.22
CA TYR A 224 -14.53 16.97 8.07
C TYR A 224 -16.01 17.02 8.48
N ALA A 225 -16.46 16.08 9.30
CA ALA A 225 -17.83 16.06 9.81
C ALA A 225 -18.15 17.31 10.64
N ARG A 226 -17.20 17.80 11.46
CA ARG A 226 -17.35 19.05 12.20
C ARG A 226 -17.48 20.27 11.29
N LEU A 227 -16.76 20.28 10.16
CA LEU A 227 -16.75 21.40 9.21
C LEU A 227 -17.96 21.40 8.26
N LYS A 228 -18.37 20.24 7.76
CA LYS A 228 -19.38 20.09 6.69
C LYS A 228 -20.71 19.51 7.16
N GLY A 229 -20.78 18.98 8.38
CA GLY A 229 -21.98 18.30 8.89
C GLY A 229 -22.24 16.93 8.25
N ILE A 230 -21.28 16.37 7.52
CA ILE A 230 -21.39 15.11 6.78
C ILE A 230 -20.35 14.12 7.32
N ASP A 231 -20.80 12.95 7.77
CA ASP A 231 -19.92 11.88 8.22
C ASP A 231 -19.39 11.08 7.02
N ILE A 232 -18.07 11.12 6.84
CA ILE A 232 -17.34 10.35 5.81
C ILE A 232 -16.48 9.24 6.42
N SER A 233 -16.67 8.88 7.70
CA SER A 233 -15.87 7.84 8.36
C SER A 233 -16.08 6.43 7.78
N LYS A 234 -17.12 6.24 6.96
CA LYS A 234 -17.48 4.96 6.33
C LYS A 234 -17.01 4.79 4.89
N VAL A 235 -16.34 5.78 4.30
CA VAL A 235 -15.73 5.64 2.97
C VAL A 235 -14.26 5.25 3.10
N ASN A 236 -13.64 4.82 1.99
CA ASN A 236 -12.23 4.46 1.98
C ASN A 236 -11.33 5.69 2.26
N HIS A 237 -10.10 5.44 2.70
CA HIS A 237 -9.16 6.49 3.12
C HIS A 237 -8.77 7.47 1.99
N ASP A 238 -8.63 7.01 0.73
CA ASP A 238 -8.38 7.90 -0.41
C ASP A 238 -9.55 8.89 -0.61
N MET A 239 -10.79 8.43 -0.43
CA MET A 239 -11.98 9.27 -0.51
C MET A 239 -12.08 10.25 0.68
N ILE A 240 -11.69 9.82 1.89
CA ILE A 240 -11.56 10.73 3.05
C ILE A 240 -10.56 11.84 2.75
N LEU A 241 -9.38 11.49 2.21
CA LEU A 241 -8.36 12.47 1.84
C LEU A 241 -8.88 13.44 0.78
N TYR A 242 -9.51 12.93 -0.29
CA TYR A 242 -10.05 13.78 -1.36
C TYR A 242 -11.05 14.82 -0.83
N HIS A 243 -12.00 14.39 0.00
CA HIS A 243 -12.97 15.29 0.63
C HIS A 243 -12.30 16.30 1.57
N ALA A 244 -11.39 15.85 2.43
CA ALA A 244 -10.67 16.71 3.35
C ALA A 244 -9.81 17.77 2.62
N ALA A 245 -9.13 17.37 1.54
CA ALA A 245 -8.36 18.25 0.68
C ALA A 245 -9.25 19.33 0.03
N GLY A 246 -10.39 18.93 -0.54
CA GLY A 246 -11.37 19.86 -1.12
C GLY A 246 -11.98 20.82 -0.09
N ALA A 247 -12.07 20.41 1.18
CA ALA A 247 -12.54 21.26 2.28
C ALA A 247 -11.45 22.14 2.91
N GLY A 248 -10.21 22.10 2.40
CA GLY A 248 -9.09 22.90 2.92
C GLY A 248 -8.50 22.38 4.23
N LEU A 249 -8.75 21.11 4.60
CA LEU A 249 -8.23 20.47 5.82
C LEU A 249 -6.81 19.92 5.67
N VAL A 250 -6.19 20.08 4.49
CA VAL A 250 -4.81 19.67 4.19
C VAL A 250 -3.96 20.93 3.93
N PRO A 251 -3.34 21.54 4.96
CA PRO A 251 -2.68 22.83 4.84
C PRO A 251 -1.52 22.87 3.84
N ALA A 252 -0.79 21.76 3.68
CA ALA A 252 0.30 21.65 2.71
C ALA A 252 -0.10 22.04 1.28
N LEU A 253 -1.35 21.79 0.87
CA LEU A 253 -1.85 22.14 -0.47
C LEU A 253 -1.87 23.66 -0.72
N ASN A 254 -1.97 24.48 0.33
CA ASN A 254 -1.96 25.94 0.21
C ASN A 254 -0.58 26.51 -0.16
N ARG A 255 0.47 25.68 -0.09
CA ARG A 255 1.84 26.08 -0.46
C ARG A 255 2.16 25.82 -1.91
N LEU A 256 1.31 25.08 -2.62
CA LEU A 256 1.48 24.80 -4.04
C LEU A 256 0.94 25.96 -4.87
N THR A 257 1.42 26.08 -6.10
CA THR A 257 0.72 26.91 -7.09
C THR A 257 -0.70 26.39 -7.30
N LYS A 258 -1.62 27.27 -7.74
CA LYS A 258 -3.00 26.86 -8.07
C LYS A 258 -3.01 25.68 -9.04
N GLN A 259 -2.18 25.74 -10.09
CA GLN A 259 -2.09 24.70 -11.10
C GLN A 259 -1.69 23.34 -10.48
N ASN A 260 -0.68 23.29 -9.62
CA ASN A 260 -0.22 22.03 -9.04
C ASN A 260 -1.16 21.50 -7.97
N ARG A 261 -1.83 22.38 -7.24
CA ARG A 261 -2.91 21.98 -6.35
C ARG A 261 -4.03 21.31 -7.14
N ASP A 262 -4.44 21.88 -8.27
CA ASP A 262 -5.50 21.33 -9.12
C ASP A 262 -5.07 19.97 -9.73
N VAL A 263 -3.78 19.82 -10.07
CA VAL A 263 -3.16 18.54 -10.48
C VAL A 263 -3.27 17.49 -9.38
N LEU A 264 -2.91 17.82 -8.14
CA LEU A 264 -3.00 16.87 -7.03
C LEU A 264 -4.46 16.53 -6.68
N LEU A 265 -5.37 17.50 -6.71
CA LEU A 265 -6.79 17.25 -6.47
C LEU A 265 -7.41 16.32 -7.53
N ALA A 266 -7.04 16.48 -8.79
CA ALA A 266 -7.45 15.56 -9.86
C ALA A 266 -6.84 14.15 -9.65
N GLY A 267 -5.57 14.06 -9.23
CA GLY A 267 -4.92 12.80 -8.88
C GLY A 267 -5.57 12.09 -7.68
N MET A 268 -5.94 12.84 -6.63
CA MET A 268 -6.67 12.31 -5.47
C MET A 268 -8.07 11.82 -5.86
N LYS A 269 -8.76 12.55 -6.75
CA LYS A 269 -10.05 12.11 -7.27
C LYS A 269 -9.92 10.79 -8.04
N LEU A 270 -8.89 10.66 -8.87
CA LEU A 270 -8.61 9.38 -9.51
C LEU A 270 -8.35 8.29 -8.46
N GLY A 271 -7.53 8.57 -7.44
CA GLY A 271 -7.21 7.64 -6.36
C GLY A 271 -8.43 7.17 -5.55
N SER A 272 -9.43 8.03 -5.35
CA SER A 272 -10.66 7.66 -4.63
C SER A 272 -11.54 6.66 -5.39
N ASP A 273 -11.42 6.64 -6.71
CA ASP A 273 -12.28 5.83 -7.60
C ASP A 273 -11.52 4.63 -8.20
N PHE A 274 -10.19 4.69 -8.23
CA PHE A 274 -9.31 3.72 -8.89
C PHE A 274 -8.01 3.47 -8.12
N ASN A 275 -7.77 2.21 -7.77
CA ASN A 275 -6.54 1.76 -7.14
C ASN A 275 -5.67 0.93 -8.11
N PHE A 276 -4.43 1.40 -8.33
CA PHE A 276 -3.47 0.76 -9.24
C PHE A 276 -3.08 -0.66 -8.80
N GLY A 277 -2.89 -0.87 -7.50
CA GLY A 277 -2.55 -2.17 -6.94
C GLY A 277 -3.67 -3.20 -7.11
N GLN A 278 -4.92 -2.77 -6.94
CA GLN A 278 -6.08 -3.62 -7.17
C GLN A 278 -6.19 -4.05 -8.64
N LEU A 279 -5.90 -3.15 -9.59
CA LEU A 279 -5.86 -3.54 -11.01
C LEU A 279 -4.67 -4.47 -11.30
N ALA A 280 -3.49 -4.18 -10.76
CA ALA A 280 -2.29 -5.01 -10.94
C ALA A 280 -2.51 -6.48 -10.50
N GLN A 281 -3.43 -6.71 -9.56
CA GLN A 281 -3.81 -8.03 -9.05
C GLN A 281 -5.16 -8.53 -9.56
N ALA A 282 -5.81 -7.79 -10.47
CA ALA A 282 -7.14 -8.10 -11.00
C ALA A 282 -8.20 -8.32 -9.88
N GLU A 283 -8.05 -7.58 -8.78
CA GLU A 283 -8.94 -7.60 -7.64
C GLU A 283 -10.22 -6.79 -7.91
N ASN A 284 -10.06 -5.61 -8.52
CA ASN A 284 -11.17 -4.77 -8.92
C ASN A 284 -11.91 -5.32 -10.16
N ALA A 285 -12.95 -4.61 -10.60
CA ALA A 285 -13.71 -4.95 -11.80
C ALA A 285 -13.42 -3.94 -12.94
N PRO A 286 -13.70 -4.27 -14.20
CA PRO A 286 -13.57 -3.35 -15.33
C PRO A 286 -14.21 -1.97 -15.10
N ALA A 287 -15.36 -1.88 -14.44
CA ALA A 287 -16.00 -0.59 -14.11
C ALA A 287 -15.13 0.31 -13.22
N SER A 288 -14.27 -0.24 -12.36
CA SER A 288 -13.35 0.54 -11.54
C SER A 288 -12.34 1.35 -12.37
N LEU A 289 -12.14 1.01 -13.64
CA LEU A 289 -11.25 1.74 -14.56
C LEU A 289 -11.92 3.00 -15.13
N ALA A 290 -13.22 3.23 -14.86
CA ALA A 290 -13.94 4.39 -15.38
C ALA A 290 -13.33 5.74 -14.96
N GLY A 291 -12.68 5.80 -13.80
CA GLY A 291 -11.95 7.00 -13.35
C GLY A 291 -10.84 7.42 -14.32
N LEU A 292 -10.24 6.49 -15.06
CA LEU A 292 -9.22 6.80 -16.07
C LEU A 292 -9.78 7.59 -17.24
N LEU A 293 -11.07 7.41 -17.60
CA LEU A 293 -11.69 8.18 -18.68
C LEU A 293 -11.76 9.69 -18.33
N GLN A 294 -11.88 10.02 -17.05
CA GLN A 294 -11.91 11.41 -16.56
C GLN A 294 -10.54 12.09 -16.63
N MET A 295 -9.47 11.31 -16.83
CA MET A 295 -8.10 11.84 -16.95
C MET A 295 -7.76 12.29 -18.37
N HIS A 296 -8.69 12.16 -19.32
CA HIS A 296 -8.50 12.68 -20.67
C HIS A 296 -8.24 14.20 -20.63
N GLY A 297 -7.11 14.65 -21.20
CA GLY A 297 -6.69 16.04 -21.12
C GLY A 297 -6.04 16.46 -19.78
N HIS A 298 -5.92 15.53 -18.83
CA HIS A 298 -5.31 15.72 -17.52
C HIS A 298 -4.08 14.82 -17.33
N ASP A 299 -3.31 14.58 -18.39
CA ASP A 299 -2.16 13.66 -18.40
C ASP A 299 -1.21 13.89 -17.23
N TRP A 300 -0.93 15.16 -16.89
CA TRP A 300 0.00 15.47 -15.81
C TRP A 300 -0.51 15.04 -14.42
N ALA A 301 -1.80 15.13 -14.17
CA ALA A 301 -2.40 14.64 -12.92
C ALA A 301 -2.34 13.12 -12.83
N PHE A 302 -2.48 12.41 -13.95
CA PHE A 302 -2.27 10.96 -14.00
C PHE A 302 -0.81 10.60 -13.70
N GLU A 303 0.15 11.25 -14.37
CA GLU A 303 1.58 10.98 -14.18
C GLU A 303 2.02 11.27 -12.75
N MET A 304 1.56 12.37 -12.15
CA MET A 304 1.83 12.69 -10.74
C MET A 304 1.28 11.62 -9.79
N ARG A 305 0.01 11.21 -9.97
CA ARG A 305 -0.59 10.14 -9.14
C ARG A 305 0.13 8.81 -9.34
N PHE A 306 0.49 8.46 -10.56
CA PHE A 306 1.21 7.21 -10.83
C PHE A 306 2.62 7.20 -10.21
N MET A 307 3.37 8.30 -10.36
CA MET A 307 4.69 8.46 -9.74
C MET A 307 4.62 8.38 -8.21
N GLU A 308 3.64 9.04 -7.60
CA GLU A 308 3.38 8.95 -6.16
C GLU A 308 3.08 7.51 -5.73
N GLN A 309 2.20 6.80 -6.43
CA GLN A 309 1.89 5.41 -6.12
C GLN A 309 3.10 4.47 -6.23
N VAL A 310 3.98 4.70 -7.21
CA VAL A 310 5.25 3.95 -7.36
C VAL A 310 6.16 4.17 -6.16
N LEU A 311 6.28 5.41 -5.67
CA LEU A 311 7.08 5.74 -4.50
C LEU A 311 6.45 5.24 -3.19
N ASP A 312 5.12 5.29 -3.05
CA ASP A 312 4.39 4.70 -1.93
C ASP A 312 4.68 3.20 -1.84
N LEU A 313 4.63 2.49 -2.97
CA LEU A 313 4.95 1.07 -3.03
C LEU A 313 6.43 0.79 -2.69
N ALA A 314 7.36 1.62 -3.17
CA ALA A 314 8.77 1.51 -2.81
C ALA A 314 8.98 1.72 -1.30
N GLY A 315 8.22 2.65 -0.69
CA GLY A 315 8.21 2.97 0.74
C GLY A 315 7.42 2.01 1.62
N ALA A 316 6.58 1.13 1.06
CA ALA A 316 5.58 0.36 1.81
C ALA A 316 6.16 -0.49 2.96
N ALA A 317 7.41 -0.91 2.88
CA ALA A 317 8.10 -1.65 3.94
C ALA A 317 9.04 -0.81 4.81
N GLY A 318 8.99 0.52 4.73
CA GLY A 318 9.88 1.41 5.49
C GLY A 318 9.81 1.21 7.01
N HIS A 319 8.68 0.73 7.52
CA HIS A 319 8.50 0.39 8.93
C HIS A 319 9.20 -0.92 9.36
N GLU A 320 9.48 -1.81 8.41
CA GLU A 320 10.28 -3.02 8.62
C GLU A 320 11.76 -2.75 8.32
N ASP A 321 12.01 -2.10 7.19
CA ASP A 321 13.32 -1.84 6.62
C ASP A 321 13.32 -0.48 5.92
N TRP A 322 13.96 0.51 6.55
CA TRP A 322 14.06 1.88 6.05
C TRP A 322 15.32 2.14 5.23
N THR A 323 16.08 1.10 4.90
CA THR A 323 17.37 1.25 4.22
C THR A 323 17.30 1.02 2.72
N TYR A 324 16.24 0.37 2.22
CA TYR A 324 16.06 -0.03 0.81
C TYR A 324 14.58 -0.04 0.38
N ALA A 325 14.31 -0.12 -0.93
CA ALA A 325 12.95 -0.23 -1.49
C ALA A 325 12.50 -1.71 -1.53
N LYS A 326 12.37 -2.33 -0.35
CA LYS A 326 12.21 -3.78 -0.17
C LYS A 326 11.04 -4.41 -0.94
N LYS A 327 9.96 -3.66 -1.21
CA LYS A 327 8.73 -4.19 -1.86
C LYS A 327 8.66 -3.91 -3.36
N MET A 328 9.50 -3.03 -3.91
CA MET A 328 9.53 -2.78 -5.36
C MET A 328 10.37 -3.85 -6.06
N ILE A 329 9.88 -5.09 -6.04
CA ILE A 329 10.50 -6.28 -6.64
C ILE A 329 10.06 -6.46 -8.10
N GLU A 330 10.77 -7.28 -8.87
CA GLU A 330 10.53 -7.46 -10.32
C GLU A 330 9.08 -7.84 -10.67
N PRO A 331 8.43 -8.82 -10.02
CA PRO A 331 7.04 -9.18 -10.37
C PRO A 331 6.05 -8.04 -10.10
N ILE A 332 6.29 -7.26 -9.06
CA ILE A 332 5.46 -6.12 -8.69
C ILE A 332 5.65 -5.00 -9.71
N PHE A 333 6.90 -4.66 -10.04
CA PHE A 333 7.22 -3.69 -11.08
C PHE A 333 6.54 -4.03 -12.42
N GLN A 334 6.65 -5.28 -12.89
CA GLN A 334 6.05 -5.68 -14.17
C GLN A 334 4.52 -5.51 -14.16
N SER A 335 3.88 -5.79 -13.03
CA SER A 335 2.44 -5.60 -12.89
C SER A 335 2.06 -4.11 -12.94
N TYR A 336 2.82 -3.24 -12.27
CA TYR A 336 2.61 -1.79 -12.32
C TYR A 336 2.90 -1.18 -13.68
N ARG A 337 3.93 -1.66 -14.38
CA ARG A 337 4.21 -1.27 -15.77
C ARG A 337 3.05 -1.65 -16.69
N ASN A 338 2.45 -2.82 -16.50
CA ASN A 338 1.26 -3.20 -17.26
C ASN A 338 0.08 -2.28 -16.99
N VAL A 339 -0.14 -1.91 -15.72
CA VAL A 339 -1.17 -0.94 -15.35
C VAL A 339 -0.92 0.42 -16.00
N TYR A 340 0.33 0.91 -16.00
CA TYR A 340 0.70 2.18 -16.65
C TYR A 340 0.34 2.19 -18.14
N ASP A 341 0.75 1.16 -18.88
CA ASP A 341 0.48 1.05 -20.32
C ASP A 341 -1.02 0.99 -20.62
N VAL A 342 -1.78 0.20 -19.85
CA VAL A 342 -3.23 0.06 -20.01
C VAL A 342 -3.94 1.37 -19.68
N ALA A 343 -3.53 2.04 -18.59
CA ALA A 343 -4.12 3.30 -18.18
C ALA A 343 -3.94 4.37 -19.27
N HIS A 344 -2.73 4.53 -19.82
CA HIS A 344 -2.51 5.44 -20.94
C HIS A 344 -3.32 5.08 -22.19
N ALA A 345 -3.51 3.79 -22.48
CA ALA A 345 -4.34 3.37 -23.61
C ALA A 345 -5.82 3.75 -23.41
N ILE A 346 -6.34 3.66 -22.19
CA ILE A 346 -7.72 4.06 -21.84
C ILE A 346 -7.86 5.58 -21.88
N ILE A 347 -6.96 6.32 -21.22
CA ILE A 347 -6.95 7.79 -21.19
C ILE A 347 -6.89 8.37 -22.61
N GLY A 348 -6.06 7.76 -23.46
CA GLY A 348 -5.91 8.14 -24.86
C GLY A 348 -7.03 7.64 -25.79
N GLY A 349 -8.06 6.97 -25.28
CA GLY A 349 -9.19 6.45 -26.06
C GLY A 349 -8.83 5.31 -27.03
N LYS A 350 -7.67 4.67 -26.87
CA LYS A 350 -7.21 3.56 -27.72
C LYS A 350 -7.87 2.22 -27.36
N THR A 351 -8.29 2.07 -26.11
CA THR A 351 -8.86 0.83 -25.57
C THR A 351 -10.01 1.16 -24.59
N GLY A 352 -11.08 0.36 -24.60
CA GLY A 352 -12.17 0.45 -23.63
C GLY A 352 -11.86 -0.25 -22.29
N LEU A 353 -12.71 -0.06 -21.28
CA LEU A 353 -12.46 -0.55 -19.91
C LEU A 353 -12.26 -2.08 -19.83
N ARG A 354 -13.19 -2.87 -20.38
CA ARG A 354 -13.12 -4.35 -20.42
C ARG A 354 -11.86 -4.83 -21.14
N ALA A 355 -11.60 -4.29 -22.33
CA ALA A 355 -10.43 -4.68 -23.12
C ALA A 355 -9.11 -4.30 -22.42
N GLY A 356 -9.06 -3.14 -21.75
CA GLY A 356 -7.91 -2.73 -20.95
C GLY A 356 -7.66 -3.67 -19.78
N TYR A 357 -8.72 -4.06 -19.07
CA TYR A 357 -8.66 -5.06 -18.01
C TYR A 357 -8.16 -6.42 -18.52
N ASP A 358 -8.66 -6.86 -19.67
CA ASP A 358 -8.29 -8.14 -20.29
C ASP A 358 -6.82 -8.16 -20.73
N ILE A 359 -6.23 -7.02 -21.11
CA ILE A 359 -4.79 -6.89 -21.36
C ILE A 359 -3.98 -7.21 -20.09
N ILE A 360 -4.43 -6.78 -18.90
CA ILE A 360 -3.74 -7.11 -17.63
C ILE A 360 -3.70 -8.63 -17.44
N LEU A 361 -4.83 -9.31 -17.65
CA LEU A 361 -4.94 -10.77 -17.53
C LEU A 361 -4.04 -11.50 -18.53
N MET A 362 -4.05 -11.07 -19.80
CA MET A 362 -3.25 -11.68 -20.85
C MET A 362 -1.75 -11.49 -20.62
N ARG A 363 -1.30 -10.29 -20.22
CA ARG A 363 0.12 -10.05 -19.92
C ARG A 363 0.58 -10.83 -18.70
N LYS A 364 -0.29 -11.10 -17.72
CA LYS A 364 0.02 -12.02 -16.62
C LYS A 364 0.30 -13.43 -17.15
N LEU A 365 -0.52 -13.93 -18.06
CA LEU A 365 -0.32 -15.23 -18.71
C LEU A 365 1.00 -15.26 -19.50
N GLU A 366 1.32 -14.21 -20.25
CA GLU A 366 2.58 -14.12 -20.99
C GLU A 366 3.80 -14.20 -20.06
N LEU A 367 3.73 -13.57 -18.88
CA LEU A 367 4.78 -13.70 -17.87
C LEU A 367 4.91 -15.13 -17.35
N LEU A 368 3.79 -15.83 -17.13
CA LEU A 368 3.80 -17.25 -16.74
C LEU A 368 4.38 -18.14 -17.84
N HIS A 369 4.03 -17.91 -19.11
CA HIS A 369 4.58 -18.62 -20.26
C HIS A 369 6.11 -18.45 -20.36
N LYS A 370 6.62 -17.23 -20.12
CA LYS A 370 8.07 -16.97 -20.05
C LYS A 370 8.77 -17.74 -18.94
N THR A 371 8.04 -18.14 -17.89
CA THR A 371 8.55 -19.01 -16.82
C THR A 371 8.30 -20.50 -17.03
N GLY A 372 7.76 -20.89 -18.19
CA GLY A 372 7.57 -22.29 -18.59
C GLY A 372 6.15 -22.84 -18.44
N TYR A 373 5.15 -22.02 -18.05
CA TYR A 373 3.78 -22.52 -17.92
C TYR A 373 3.21 -22.93 -19.29
N PRO A 374 2.78 -24.18 -19.51
CA PRO A 374 2.49 -24.68 -20.86
C PRO A 374 1.03 -24.45 -21.31
N ARG A 375 0.10 -24.22 -20.36
CA ARG A 375 -1.33 -24.19 -20.65
C ARG A 375 -1.71 -22.93 -21.44
N GLN A 376 -2.63 -23.10 -22.38
CA GLN A 376 -3.21 -22.03 -23.18
C GLN A 376 -4.60 -21.67 -22.66
N PHE A 377 -4.95 -20.39 -22.77
CA PHE A 377 -6.23 -19.85 -22.32
C PHE A 377 -6.77 -18.91 -23.40
N ASP A 378 -8.07 -18.97 -23.67
CA ASP A 378 -8.76 -18.01 -24.52
C ASP A 378 -9.54 -17.01 -23.65
N ILE A 379 -9.12 -15.75 -23.67
CA ILE A 379 -9.76 -14.67 -22.89
C ILE A 379 -11.26 -14.50 -23.18
N ARG A 380 -11.74 -15.00 -24.32
CA ARG A 380 -13.15 -14.97 -24.72
C ARG A 380 -13.98 -16.08 -24.07
N VAL A 381 -13.33 -17.14 -23.57
CA VAL A 381 -13.98 -18.21 -22.83
C VAL A 381 -14.12 -17.78 -21.36
N PRO A 382 -15.34 -17.65 -20.80
CA PRO A 382 -15.54 -17.13 -19.44
C PRO A 382 -14.77 -17.90 -18.36
N ALA A 383 -14.67 -19.23 -18.48
CA ALA A 383 -13.93 -20.06 -17.53
C ALA A 383 -12.42 -19.79 -17.57
N ASP A 384 -11.86 -19.60 -18.76
CA ASP A 384 -10.46 -19.26 -18.96
C ASP A 384 -10.16 -17.87 -18.41
N ARG A 385 -11.01 -16.88 -18.73
CA ARG A 385 -10.88 -15.53 -18.19
C ARG A 385 -10.97 -15.49 -16.66
N ALA A 386 -11.89 -16.24 -16.07
CA ALA A 386 -11.98 -16.37 -14.61
C ALA A 386 -10.70 -16.98 -14.03
N THR A 387 -10.14 -18.01 -14.68
CA THR A 387 -8.87 -18.63 -14.28
C THR A 387 -7.71 -17.63 -14.35
N LEU A 388 -7.62 -16.83 -15.41
CA LEU A 388 -6.61 -15.78 -15.52
C LEU A 388 -6.74 -14.72 -14.43
N ARG A 389 -7.98 -14.36 -14.05
CA ARG A 389 -8.22 -13.48 -12.90
C ARG A 389 -7.75 -14.11 -11.59
N LEU A 390 -7.97 -15.41 -11.38
CA LEU A 390 -7.43 -16.14 -10.23
C LEU A 390 -5.90 -16.18 -10.21
N PHE A 391 -5.24 -16.27 -11.37
CA PHE A 391 -3.77 -16.20 -11.46
C PHE A 391 -3.22 -14.85 -11.02
N CYS A 392 -3.93 -13.76 -11.33
CA CYS A 392 -3.60 -12.42 -10.85
C CYS A 392 -3.85 -12.30 -9.33
N LEU A 393 -5.03 -12.68 -8.85
CA LEU A 393 -5.41 -12.63 -7.43
C LEU A 393 -4.44 -13.45 -6.57
N GLY A 394 -4.07 -14.64 -7.01
CA GLY A 394 -3.11 -15.51 -6.33
C GLY A 394 -1.64 -15.09 -6.45
N ASN A 395 -1.37 -13.99 -7.16
CA ASN A 395 -0.04 -13.52 -7.54
C ASN A 395 0.88 -14.65 -8.03
N THR A 396 0.37 -15.45 -8.96
CA THR A 396 1.09 -16.61 -9.50
C THR A 396 2.30 -16.13 -10.32
N ILE A 397 3.51 -16.59 -10.00
CA ILE A 397 4.76 -16.12 -10.66
C ILE A 397 5.56 -17.24 -11.33
N HIS A 398 5.13 -18.49 -11.17
CA HIS A 398 5.77 -19.67 -11.75
C HIS A 398 4.73 -20.78 -11.97
N GLU A 399 5.07 -21.74 -12.83
CA GLU A 399 4.21 -22.88 -13.24
C GLU A 399 3.54 -23.57 -12.05
N GLN A 400 4.32 -24.00 -11.05
CA GLN A 400 3.77 -24.76 -9.91
C GLN A 400 2.68 -24.02 -9.14
N ASN A 401 2.78 -22.68 -9.02
CA ASN A 401 1.77 -21.90 -8.33
C ASN A 401 0.53 -21.73 -9.21
N ALA A 402 0.71 -21.41 -10.50
CA ALA A 402 -0.40 -21.33 -11.44
C ALA A 402 -1.19 -22.65 -11.53
N ASP A 403 -0.50 -23.80 -11.55
CA ASP A 403 -1.16 -25.10 -11.64
C ASP A 403 -1.98 -25.44 -10.38
N MET A 404 -1.53 -25.05 -9.17
CA MET A 404 -2.34 -25.20 -7.95
C MET A 404 -3.68 -24.47 -8.06
N TYR A 405 -3.68 -23.23 -8.56
CA TYR A 405 -4.91 -22.46 -8.77
C TYR A 405 -5.79 -23.08 -9.85
N PHE A 406 -5.18 -23.56 -10.94
CA PHE A 406 -5.90 -24.24 -12.01
C PHE A 406 -6.58 -25.52 -11.50
N VAL A 407 -5.88 -26.38 -10.77
CA VAL A 407 -6.41 -27.62 -10.20
C VAL A 407 -7.49 -27.32 -9.15
N ALA A 408 -7.24 -26.37 -8.24
CA ALA A 408 -8.22 -25.97 -7.24
C ALA A 408 -9.54 -25.53 -7.90
N PHE A 409 -9.46 -24.71 -8.95
CA PHE A 409 -10.61 -24.17 -9.66
C PHE A 409 -11.31 -25.18 -10.57
N THR A 410 -10.57 -26.01 -11.31
CA THR A 410 -11.17 -26.89 -12.33
C THR A 410 -11.55 -28.27 -11.81
N GLN A 411 -10.84 -28.79 -10.80
CA GLN A 411 -10.96 -30.19 -10.37
C GLN A 411 -11.43 -30.34 -8.93
N SER A 412 -11.17 -29.37 -8.06
CA SER A 412 -11.37 -29.55 -6.61
C SER A 412 -12.59 -28.83 -6.03
N VAL A 413 -13.02 -27.71 -6.60
CA VAL A 413 -14.32 -27.10 -6.25
C VAL A 413 -15.47 -27.79 -6.97
N SER A 414 -16.67 -27.77 -6.37
CA SER A 414 -17.88 -28.31 -7.01
C SER A 414 -18.28 -27.50 -8.24
N GLU A 415 -19.06 -28.12 -9.13
CA GLU A 415 -19.63 -27.46 -10.33
C GLU A 415 -20.39 -26.17 -10.00
N GLU A 416 -21.18 -26.18 -8.92
CA GLU A 416 -21.98 -25.03 -8.48
C GLU A 416 -21.09 -23.85 -8.06
N ILE A 417 -20.07 -24.14 -7.24
CA ILE A 417 -19.09 -23.12 -6.81
C ILE A 417 -18.33 -22.60 -8.02
N ARG A 418 -17.94 -23.49 -8.94
CA ARG A 418 -17.23 -23.10 -10.16
C ARG A 418 -18.07 -22.19 -11.05
N HIS A 419 -19.35 -22.49 -11.26
CA HIS A 419 -20.26 -21.61 -12.00
C HIS A 419 -20.41 -20.24 -11.34
N THR A 420 -20.53 -20.21 -10.02
CA THR A 420 -20.61 -18.95 -9.25
C THR A 420 -19.35 -18.11 -9.43
N LEU A 421 -18.17 -18.73 -9.35
CA LEU A 421 -16.89 -18.07 -9.59
C LEU A 421 -16.77 -17.58 -11.03
N ILE A 422 -17.13 -18.40 -12.02
CA ILE A 422 -17.11 -18.01 -13.45
C ILE A 422 -17.98 -16.78 -13.67
N HIS A 423 -19.20 -16.77 -13.15
CA HIS A 423 -20.09 -15.63 -13.30
C HIS A 423 -19.53 -14.40 -12.59
N GLY A 424 -19.31 -14.47 -11.27
CA GLY A 424 -18.90 -13.31 -10.46
C GLY A 424 -17.55 -12.71 -10.85
N LEU A 425 -16.59 -13.54 -11.29
CA LEU A 425 -15.29 -13.05 -11.77
C LEU A 425 -15.36 -12.40 -13.17
N ASN A 426 -16.46 -12.58 -13.91
CA ASN A 426 -16.66 -12.03 -15.25
C ASN A 426 -17.62 -10.84 -15.32
N VAL A 427 -18.30 -10.49 -14.22
CA VAL A 427 -19.12 -9.28 -14.14
C VAL A 427 -18.23 -8.04 -14.27
N ASP A 428 -18.59 -7.14 -15.19
CA ASP A 428 -17.83 -5.92 -15.47
C ASP A 428 -18.10 -4.81 -14.45
N GLY A 429 -19.32 -4.78 -13.92
CA GLY A 429 -19.84 -3.72 -13.09
C GLY A 429 -20.68 -2.76 -13.90
N SER A 430 -21.97 -2.71 -13.59
CA SER A 430 -22.93 -1.78 -14.14
C SER A 430 -23.99 -1.47 -13.08
N VAL A 431 -24.86 -0.50 -13.34
CA VAL A 431 -25.96 -0.18 -12.41
C VAL A 431 -26.94 -1.36 -12.28
N ASP A 432 -27.17 -2.09 -13.37
CA ASP A 432 -28.10 -3.23 -13.41
C ASP A 432 -27.48 -4.51 -12.83
N GLU A 433 -26.17 -4.65 -12.96
CA GLU A 433 -25.39 -5.79 -12.45
C GLU A 433 -24.07 -5.29 -11.84
N PRO A 434 -24.09 -4.86 -10.57
CA PRO A 434 -22.89 -4.40 -9.89
C PRO A 434 -21.90 -5.55 -9.70
N ALA A 435 -20.62 -5.29 -9.96
CA ALA A 435 -19.55 -6.25 -9.68
C ALA A 435 -19.19 -6.23 -8.20
N VAL A 436 -18.69 -7.35 -7.67
CA VAL A 436 -18.10 -7.38 -6.32
C VAL A 436 -16.59 -7.35 -6.40
N GLN A 437 -16.00 -6.44 -5.64
CA GLN A 437 -14.57 -6.35 -5.34
C GLN A 437 -14.31 -6.89 -3.92
N PRO A 438 -13.80 -8.11 -3.78
CA PRO A 438 -13.45 -8.68 -2.48
C PRO A 438 -12.10 -8.11 -1.99
N THR A 439 -12.09 -6.85 -1.54
CA THR A 439 -10.86 -6.13 -1.16
C THR A 439 -10.05 -6.89 -0.10
N TYR A 440 -8.74 -6.98 -0.33
CA TYR A 440 -7.74 -7.81 0.35
C TYR A 440 -7.77 -9.31 0.01
N MET A 441 -8.50 -9.76 -1.02
CA MET A 441 -8.49 -11.18 -1.40
C MET A 441 -7.10 -11.71 -1.79
N PRO A 442 -6.27 -11.00 -2.59
CA PRO A 442 -4.90 -11.45 -2.89
C PRO A 442 -4.05 -11.71 -1.64
N ALA A 443 -4.29 -10.89 -0.62
CA ALA A 443 -3.64 -10.96 0.66
C ALA A 443 -4.08 -12.17 1.49
N MET A 444 -5.39 -12.45 1.47
CA MET A 444 -5.97 -13.61 2.15
C MET A 444 -5.50 -14.91 1.48
N LEU A 445 -5.47 -14.96 0.15
CA LEU A 445 -4.91 -16.08 -0.64
C LEU A 445 -3.45 -16.37 -0.29
N THR A 446 -2.62 -15.33 -0.28
CA THR A 446 -1.23 -15.43 0.17
C THR A 446 -1.13 -16.04 1.56
N LYS A 447 -1.94 -15.52 2.50
CA LYS A 447 -1.89 -15.95 3.91
C LYS A 447 -2.30 -17.41 4.05
N ALA A 448 -3.39 -17.82 3.40
CA ALA A 448 -3.89 -19.19 3.44
C ALA A 448 -2.85 -20.19 2.90
N VAL A 449 -2.26 -19.92 1.73
CA VAL A 449 -1.21 -20.77 1.14
C VAL A 449 0.03 -20.83 2.04
N GLY A 450 0.35 -19.72 2.70
CA GLY A 450 1.48 -19.63 3.64
C GLY A 450 1.26 -20.29 4.99
N ASN A 451 0.01 -20.55 5.40
CA ASN A 451 -0.33 -21.15 6.70
C ASN A 451 -0.78 -22.62 6.57
N THR A 452 0.11 -23.44 6.02
CA THR A 452 -0.10 -24.89 5.84
C THR A 452 0.80 -25.69 6.79
N SER A 453 0.40 -26.94 7.09
CA SER A 453 1.07 -27.81 8.08
C SER A 453 2.51 -28.12 7.72
N ASN A 454 2.71 -28.67 6.54
CA ASN A 454 4.00 -29.10 6.01
C ASN A 454 4.38 -28.33 4.74
N GLY A 455 3.45 -27.54 4.18
CA GLY A 455 3.70 -26.75 2.98
C GLY A 455 3.65 -27.56 1.70
N THR A 456 3.03 -28.75 1.73
CA THR A 456 2.92 -29.62 0.54
C THR A 456 2.02 -28.98 -0.51
N HIS A 457 2.11 -29.49 -1.73
CA HIS A 457 1.31 -29.02 -2.85
C HIS A 457 -0.19 -29.26 -2.60
N GLU A 458 -0.53 -30.40 -2.02
CA GLU A 458 -1.90 -30.81 -1.70
C GLU A 458 -2.50 -29.92 -0.60
N GLU A 459 -1.76 -29.67 0.49
CA GLU A 459 -2.21 -28.79 1.57
C GLU A 459 -2.47 -27.36 1.08
N LYS A 460 -1.57 -26.83 0.24
CA LYS A 460 -1.73 -25.50 -0.37
C LYS A 460 -2.92 -25.44 -1.31
N THR A 461 -3.12 -26.50 -2.11
CA THR A 461 -4.28 -26.61 -3.00
C THR A 461 -5.57 -26.62 -2.19
N GLN A 462 -5.65 -27.39 -1.08
CA GLN A 462 -6.83 -27.37 -0.19
C GLN A 462 -7.09 -26.00 0.44
N ALA A 463 -6.04 -25.29 0.85
CA ALA A 463 -6.17 -23.92 1.34
C ALA A 463 -6.72 -22.96 0.27
N ILE A 464 -6.29 -23.12 -1.00
CA ILE A 464 -6.85 -22.36 -2.13
C ILE A 464 -8.32 -22.72 -2.34
N VAL A 465 -8.67 -24.01 -2.34
CA VAL A 465 -10.06 -24.49 -2.52
C VAL A 465 -10.99 -23.87 -1.47
N ALA A 466 -10.60 -23.88 -0.20
CA ALA A 466 -11.38 -23.24 0.88
C ALA A 466 -11.60 -21.74 0.59
N LEU A 467 -10.57 -21.02 0.15
CA LEU A 467 -10.73 -19.61 -0.22
C LEU A 467 -11.54 -19.39 -1.50
N LEU A 468 -11.50 -20.30 -2.47
CA LEU A 468 -12.36 -20.22 -3.65
C LEU A 468 -13.84 -20.41 -3.27
N ARG A 469 -14.16 -21.28 -2.31
CA ARG A 469 -15.52 -21.39 -1.76
C ARG A 469 -15.93 -20.10 -1.04
N TYR A 470 -15.07 -19.54 -0.20
CA TYR A 470 -15.31 -18.26 0.45
C TYR A 470 -15.52 -17.12 -0.56
N LEU A 471 -14.65 -17.02 -1.56
CA LEU A 471 -14.72 -16.04 -2.64
C LEU A 471 -16.03 -16.18 -3.43
N ALA A 472 -16.46 -17.40 -3.74
CA ALA A 472 -17.72 -17.63 -4.44
C ALA A 472 -18.91 -17.02 -3.68
N ARG A 473 -18.97 -17.21 -2.36
CA ARG A 473 -20.00 -16.55 -1.51
C ARG A 473 -19.88 -15.04 -1.53
N CYS A 474 -18.65 -14.52 -1.46
CA CYS A 474 -18.40 -13.09 -1.56
C CYS A 474 -18.80 -12.49 -2.92
N LEU A 475 -18.90 -13.26 -4.00
CA LEU A 475 -19.29 -12.74 -5.30
C LEU A 475 -20.82 -12.72 -5.52
N VAL A 476 -21.59 -13.35 -4.63
CA VAL A 476 -23.05 -13.34 -4.70
C VAL A 476 -23.59 -12.00 -4.20
N VAL A 477 -24.35 -11.32 -5.06
CA VAL A 477 -25.06 -10.08 -4.73
C VAL A 477 -26.53 -10.39 -4.48
N ASP A 478 -27.01 -9.98 -3.32
CA ASP A 478 -28.41 -10.13 -2.93
C ASP A 478 -29.20 -8.84 -3.27
N ARG A 479 -30.42 -8.99 -3.76
CA ARG A 479 -31.25 -7.82 -4.14
C ARG A 479 -31.58 -6.93 -2.94
N THR A 480 -31.77 -7.52 -1.76
CA THR A 480 -32.10 -6.76 -0.54
C THR A 480 -30.90 -5.99 0.01
N SER A 481 -29.67 -6.42 -0.26
CA SER A 481 -28.46 -5.66 0.06
C SER A 481 -28.27 -4.48 -0.89
N LEU A 482 -28.55 -4.67 -2.19
CA LEU A 482 -28.54 -3.59 -3.17
C LEU A 482 -29.50 -2.44 -2.82
N GLU A 483 -30.68 -2.75 -2.30
CA GLU A 483 -31.67 -1.73 -1.87
C GLU A 483 -31.17 -0.83 -0.73
N LYS A 484 -30.18 -1.28 0.04
CA LYS A 484 -29.56 -0.51 1.14
C LYS A 484 -28.43 0.40 0.67
N LEU A 485 -27.92 0.18 -0.54
CA LEU A 485 -26.85 0.97 -1.12
C LEU A 485 -27.40 2.19 -1.86
N PRO A 486 -26.59 3.25 -2.04
CA PRO A 486 -26.94 4.37 -2.90
C PRO A 486 -27.28 3.91 -4.32
N ARG A 487 -28.13 4.66 -5.02
CA ARG A 487 -28.41 4.40 -6.44
C ARG A 487 -27.16 4.61 -7.29
N GLY A 488 -27.04 3.84 -8.36
CA GLY A 488 -25.96 3.96 -9.33
C GLY A 488 -24.67 3.24 -8.95
N VAL A 489 -24.67 2.38 -7.93
CA VAL A 489 -23.51 1.53 -7.61
C VAL A 489 -23.19 0.62 -8.78
N THR A 490 -21.94 0.64 -9.22
CA THR A 490 -21.41 -0.22 -10.28
C THR A 490 -20.44 -1.26 -9.73
N VAL A 491 -19.81 -0.98 -8.59
CA VAL A 491 -18.91 -1.90 -7.89
C VAL A 491 -19.16 -1.83 -6.39
N ILE A 492 -19.40 -3.00 -5.80
CA ILE A 492 -19.55 -3.23 -4.36
C ILE A 492 -18.22 -3.69 -3.80
N GLU A 493 -17.75 -3.06 -2.74
CA GLU A 493 -16.59 -3.49 -1.98
C GLU A 493 -17.02 -4.38 -0.81
N ARG A 494 -16.31 -5.50 -0.63
CA ARG A 494 -16.38 -6.35 0.56
C ARG A 494 -14.97 -6.52 1.13
N ASP A 495 -14.68 -5.84 2.24
CA ASP A 495 -13.38 -5.93 2.92
C ASP A 495 -13.23 -7.27 3.65
N VAL A 496 -12.47 -8.19 3.04
CA VAL A 496 -12.29 -9.55 3.56
C VAL A 496 -11.23 -9.66 4.68
N ARG A 497 -10.67 -8.55 5.21
CA ARG A 497 -9.69 -8.64 6.30
C ARG A 497 -10.24 -9.30 7.56
N LYS A 498 -11.56 -9.36 7.74
CA LYS A 498 -12.20 -10.01 8.90
C LYS A 498 -11.85 -11.49 9.04
N ILE A 499 -11.58 -12.22 7.94
CA ILE A 499 -11.20 -13.66 8.01
C ILE A 499 -9.72 -13.88 8.37
N SER A 500 -8.92 -12.81 8.39
CA SER A 500 -7.48 -12.88 8.64
C SER A 500 -7.11 -13.65 9.93
N PRO A 501 -7.83 -13.49 11.07
CA PRO A 501 -7.52 -14.23 12.30
C PRO A 501 -7.75 -15.73 12.17
N VAL A 502 -8.75 -16.13 11.39
CA VAL A 502 -9.03 -17.54 11.10
C VAL A 502 -7.94 -18.12 10.23
N LEU A 503 -7.51 -17.40 9.20
CA LEU A 503 -6.42 -17.82 8.33
C LEU A 503 -5.07 -17.94 9.06
N ASP A 504 -4.86 -17.23 10.17
CA ASP A 504 -3.66 -17.38 11.02
C ASP A 504 -3.80 -18.48 12.10
N SER A 505 -4.99 -19.07 12.24
CA SER A 505 -5.27 -20.04 13.30
C SER A 505 -4.63 -21.40 13.04
N LYS A 506 -4.39 -22.15 14.13
CA LYS A 506 -4.02 -23.57 14.06
C LYS A 506 -5.15 -24.41 13.44
N THR A 507 -6.40 -24.04 13.71
CA THR A 507 -7.59 -24.71 13.18
C THR A 507 -7.62 -24.69 11.66
N PHE A 508 -7.40 -23.53 11.03
CA PHE A 508 -7.31 -23.43 9.58
C PHE A 508 -6.14 -24.26 9.00
N LYS A 509 -4.99 -24.21 9.68
CA LYS A 509 -3.79 -24.97 9.28
C LYS A 509 -4.01 -26.49 9.29
N GLU A 510 -4.89 -26.99 10.15
CA GLU A 510 -5.26 -28.41 10.26
C GLU A 510 -6.48 -28.77 9.38
N ASN A 511 -7.42 -27.85 9.24
CA ASN A 511 -8.64 -28.02 8.46
C ASN A 511 -9.06 -26.69 7.80
N PRO A 512 -8.71 -26.45 6.52
CA PRO A 512 -9.09 -25.24 5.79
C PRO A 512 -10.61 -25.03 5.67
N ASP A 513 -11.42 -26.09 5.77
CA ASP A 513 -12.88 -26.02 5.64
C ASP A 513 -13.54 -25.21 6.77
N VAL A 514 -12.82 -24.88 7.84
CA VAL A 514 -13.31 -23.96 8.89
C VAL A 514 -13.75 -22.61 8.30
N LEU A 515 -13.19 -22.20 7.17
CA LEU A 515 -13.55 -20.96 6.49
C LEU A 515 -14.98 -20.97 5.92
N ASP A 516 -15.56 -22.15 5.69
CA ASP A 516 -16.96 -22.28 5.27
C ASP A 516 -17.93 -21.82 6.37
N GLY A 517 -17.47 -21.68 7.62
CA GLY A 517 -18.26 -21.11 8.73
C GLY A 517 -18.20 -19.58 8.85
N GLU A 518 -17.29 -18.90 8.14
CA GLU A 518 -17.10 -17.45 8.31
C GLU A 518 -18.13 -16.62 7.53
N ASP A 519 -18.59 -15.52 8.14
CA ASP A 519 -19.49 -14.58 7.49
C ASP A 519 -18.80 -13.83 6.32
N ILE A 520 -19.62 -13.39 5.37
CA ILE A 520 -19.18 -12.45 4.34
C ILE A 520 -19.24 -11.01 4.87
N PRO A 521 -18.33 -10.11 4.45
CA PRO A 521 -18.36 -8.72 4.87
C PRO A 521 -19.61 -7.99 4.36
N GLU A 522 -19.97 -6.90 5.05
CA GLU A 522 -21.03 -5.99 4.60
C GLU A 522 -20.65 -5.27 3.30
N ASP A 523 -21.66 -4.94 2.50
CA ASP A 523 -21.50 -4.22 1.25
C ASP A 523 -21.13 -2.75 1.49
N GLN A 524 -20.09 -2.29 0.79
CA GLN A 524 -19.67 -0.89 0.76
C GLN A 524 -19.61 -0.39 -0.69
N VAL A 525 -19.72 0.92 -0.88
CA VAL A 525 -19.62 1.53 -2.22
C VAL A 525 -18.15 1.63 -2.61
N ALA A 526 -17.74 0.88 -3.63
CA ALA A 526 -16.42 1.02 -4.24
C ALA A 526 -16.45 1.98 -5.43
N ASN A 527 -17.52 1.92 -6.24
CA ASN A 527 -17.66 2.75 -7.43
C ASN A 527 -19.14 3.08 -7.71
N LEU A 528 -19.39 4.28 -8.24
CA LEU A 528 -20.69 4.77 -8.69
C LEU A 528 -20.59 5.15 -10.16
N ALA A 529 -21.66 4.90 -10.91
CA ALA A 529 -21.78 5.39 -12.28
C ALA A 529 -21.65 6.93 -12.31
N PRO A 530 -21.00 7.51 -13.35
CA PRO A 530 -20.64 8.94 -13.39
C PRO A 530 -21.82 9.90 -13.15
N GLU A 531 -23.01 9.53 -13.59
CA GLU A 531 -24.24 10.31 -13.42
C GLU A 531 -24.79 10.31 -11.98
N TYR A 532 -24.35 9.37 -11.14
CA TYR A 532 -24.71 9.23 -9.72
C TYR A 532 -23.58 9.58 -8.75
N GLY A 533 -22.37 9.83 -9.25
CA GLY A 533 -21.25 10.28 -8.42
C GLY A 533 -21.65 11.52 -7.62
N PHE A 534 -21.14 11.65 -6.39
CA PHE A 534 -21.38 12.83 -5.54
C PHE A 534 -20.97 14.11 -6.29
N ARG A 535 -21.93 14.77 -6.95
CA ARG A 535 -21.81 16.16 -7.37
C ARG A 535 -21.88 17.00 -6.10
N LEU A 536 -20.79 17.04 -5.34
CA LEU A 536 -20.55 18.16 -4.46
C LEU A 536 -20.10 19.28 -5.40
N GLU A 537 -21.07 20.12 -5.79
CA GLU A 537 -20.75 21.42 -6.36
C GLU A 537 -19.71 22.08 -5.46
N VAL A 538 -18.48 22.17 -5.95
CA VAL A 538 -17.50 23.08 -5.40
C VAL A 538 -17.97 24.47 -5.80
N GLN A 539 -18.85 25.04 -4.98
CA GLN A 539 -19.12 26.48 -4.96
C GLN A 539 -18.08 27.18 -4.09
#